data_AF-A0A9N7NKU5-F1
#
_entry.id   AF-A0A9N7NKU5-F1
#
_cell.length_a   1.000
_cell.length_b   1.000
_cell.length_c   1.000
_cell.angle_alpha   90.00
_cell.angle_beta   90.00
_cell.angle_gamma   90.00
#
_symmetry.space_group_name_H-M   'P 1'
#
loop_
_entity.id
_entity.type
_entity.pdbx_description
1 polymer ?
#
loop_
_entity_poly.entity_id
_entity_poly.type
_entity_poly.pdbx_seq_one_letter_code
_entity_poly.pdbx_strand_id
1 'polypeptide(L)'
;MECAGKGSRTPCCGPPTRRCHRCQAVAYCSLAHQLAVFGELQALFPGVKVHIDLVGPAIPQIRDGERIDLNSYIQCNEMDCGCKHPVEYQKERIITSCCSYAVKLQLHAGCYHDCYGELLKDSLPHIILAPNAGIAAYTSWVPTLEVIKQMHVPLVLSDYCEEASHLAASCISSTTGTALKIQIQINPFRQPFRVEESALCLPCYSNCFVFGF
;
A
#
# COMPACT_ATOMS: atom_id res chain seq x y z
N MET A 1 -15.15 -7.02 -20.08
CA MET A 1 -15.81 -7.33 -18.80
C MET A 1 -15.43 -6.28 -17.77
N GLU A 2 -16.40 -5.54 -17.24
CA GLU A 2 -16.22 -4.51 -16.22
C GLU A 2 -15.96 -5.17 -14.86
N CYS A 3 -14.68 -5.28 -14.49
CA CYS A 3 -14.29 -5.71 -13.16
C CYS A 3 -14.20 -4.49 -12.22
N ALA A 4 -14.48 -4.74 -10.93
CA ALA A 4 -14.32 -3.87 -9.77
C ALA A 4 -13.08 -2.94 -9.76
N GLY A 5 -11.99 -3.31 -10.44
CA GLY A 5 -10.77 -2.52 -10.53
C GLY A 5 -10.80 -1.33 -11.50
N LYS A 6 -11.78 -1.25 -12.43
CA LYS A 6 -11.87 -0.13 -13.38
C LYS A 6 -12.51 1.14 -12.79
N GLY A 7 -13.01 1.07 -11.56
CA GLY A 7 -13.84 2.13 -10.96
C GLY A 7 -15.19 2.22 -11.67
N SER A 8 -16.27 2.39 -10.90
CA SER A 8 -17.54 2.81 -11.50
C SER A 8 -17.47 4.30 -11.79
N ARG A 9 -17.94 4.75 -12.97
CA ARG A 9 -18.14 6.18 -13.23
C ARG A 9 -19.27 6.78 -12.40
N THR A 10 -20.08 5.94 -11.76
CA THR A 10 -21.09 6.39 -10.80
C THR A 10 -20.49 6.47 -9.40
N PRO A 11 -20.58 7.63 -8.72
CA PRO A 11 -20.23 7.74 -7.31
C PRO A 11 -21.07 6.76 -6.48
N CYS A 12 -20.45 5.98 -5.59
CA CYS A 12 -21.22 5.24 -4.60
C CYS A 12 -21.65 6.19 -3.49
N CYS A 13 -22.89 6.05 -3.02
CA CYS A 13 -23.29 6.57 -1.71
C CYS A 13 -23.03 5.48 -0.65
N GLY A 14 -22.11 5.72 0.28
CA GLY A 14 -21.81 4.82 1.40
C GLY A 14 -20.51 3.99 1.26
N PRO A 15 -20.19 3.16 2.28
CA PRO A 15 -18.93 2.41 2.34
C PRO A 15 -18.79 1.41 1.18
N PRO A 16 -17.54 1.08 0.76
CA PRO A 16 -17.27 0.16 -0.35
C PRO A 16 -17.62 -1.30 0.02
N THR A 17 -18.90 -1.64 -0.06
CA THR A 17 -19.43 -2.96 0.27
C THR A 17 -19.60 -3.87 -0.95
N ARG A 18 -19.51 -3.32 -2.17
CA ARG A 18 -19.71 -4.07 -3.41
C ARG A 18 -18.49 -4.94 -3.69
N ARG A 19 -18.71 -6.25 -3.83
CA ARG A 19 -17.70 -7.22 -4.28
C ARG A 19 -17.98 -7.67 -5.71
N CYS A 20 -16.93 -7.91 -6.49
CA CYS A 20 -17.06 -8.53 -7.80
C CYS A 20 -17.65 -9.94 -7.65
N HIS A 21 -18.76 -10.24 -8.33
CA HIS A 21 -19.38 -11.57 -8.25
C HIS A 21 -18.45 -12.70 -8.73
N ARG A 22 -17.48 -12.39 -9.61
CA ARG A 22 -16.53 -13.36 -10.15
C ARG A 22 -15.30 -13.59 -9.26
N CYS A 23 -14.65 -12.52 -8.81
CA CYS A 23 -13.37 -12.62 -8.08
C CYS A 23 -13.44 -12.17 -6.61
N GLN A 24 -14.61 -11.77 -6.12
CA GLN A 24 -14.87 -11.32 -4.74
C GLN A 24 -14.06 -10.10 -4.27
N ALA A 25 -13.24 -9.51 -5.14
CA ALA A 25 -12.51 -8.27 -4.87
C ALA A 25 -13.48 -7.11 -4.63
N VAL A 26 -13.14 -6.25 -3.68
CA VAL A 26 -13.92 -5.04 -3.36
C VAL A 26 -13.82 -4.07 -4.55
N ALA A 27 -14.98 -3.60 -5.01
CA ALA A 27 -15.10 -2.57 -6.03
C ALA A 27 -15.10 -1.20 -5.36
N TYR A 28 -14.01 -0.46 -5.51
CA TYR A 28 -13.95 0.94 -5.11
C TYR A 28 -14.43 1.81 -6.27
N CYS A 29 -15.39 2.69 -6.01
CA CYS A 29 -15.88 3.66 -7.01
C CYS A 29 -15.08 4.95 -7.06
N SER A 30 -14.14 5.17 -6.15
CA SER A 30 -13.27 6.34 -6.15
C SER A 30 -11.94 6.04 -5.47
N LEU A 31 -10.93 6.85 -5.79
CA LEU A 31 -9.65 6.83 -5.09
C LEU A 31 -9.83 7.14 -3.59
N ALA A 32 -10.77 8.02 -3.23
CA ALA A 32 -11.10 8.30 -1.84
C ALA A 32 -11.57 7.03 -1.08
N HIS A 33 -12.39 6.19 -1.71
CA HIS A 33 -12.80 4.91 -1.11
C HIS A 33 -11.65 3.90 -1.02
N GLN A 34 -10.69 3.94 -1.94
CA GLN A 34 -9.48 3.09 -1.84
C GLN A 34 -8.62 3.53 -0.66
N LEU A 35 -8.43 4.84 -0.46
CA LEU A 35 -7.63 5.36 0.67
C LEU A 35 -8.30 5.13 2.03
N ALA A 36 -9.63 5.17 2.09
CA ALA A 36 -10.37 4.89 3.32
C ALA A 36 -10.14 3.47 3.88
N VAL A 37 -9.73 2.50 3.04
CA VAL A 37 -9.47 1.12 3.51
C VAL A 37 -8.34 1.05 4.54
N PHE A 38 -7.37 1.97 4.47
CA PHE A 38 -6.27 2.02 5.42
C PHE A 38 -6.74 2.34 6.85
N GLY A 39 -7.98 2.82 7.03
CA GLY A 39 -8.60 2.96 8.34
C GLY A 39 -8.70 1.63 9.09
N GLU A 40 -8.84 0.50 8.38
CA GLU A 40 -8.91 -0.84 8.99
C GLU A 40 -7.65 -1.21 9.78
N LEU A 41 -6.51 -0.56 9.51
CA LEU A 41 -5.27 -0.76 10.28
C LEU A 41 -5.44 -0.39 11.76
N GLN A 42 -6.40 0.46 12.11
CA GLN A 42 -6.74 0.77 13.51
C GLN A 42 -7.28 -0.45 14.25
N ALA A 43 -8.05 -1.29 13.56
CA ALA A 43 -8.58 -2.53 14.12
C ALA A 43 -7.48 -3.59 14.26
N LEU A 44 -6.53 -3.63 13.31
CA LEU A 44 -5.42 -4.57 13.31
C LEU A 44 -4.33 -4.22 14.31
N PHE A 45 -4.10 -2.93 14.56
CA PHE A 45 -3.05 -2.41 15.43
C PHE A 45 -3.60 -1.43 16.49
N PRO A 46 -4.41 -1.91 17.45
CA PRO A 46 -5.02 -1.05 18.45
C PRO A 46 -3.95 -0.34 19.29
N GLY A 47 -4.06 0.99 19.43
CA GLY A 47 -3.12 1.82 20.18
C GLY A 47 -1.82 2.16 19.46
N VAL A 48 -1.63 1.70 18.22
CA VAL A 48 -0.46 2.03 17.40
C VAL A 48 -0.80 3.21 16.47
N LYS A 49 0.08 4.21 16.43
CA LYS A 49 0.01 5.29 15.44
C LYS A 49 0.71 4.82 14.16
N VAL A 50 -0.03 4.71 13.08
CA VAL A 50 0.48 4.32 11.76
C VAL A 50 0.54 5.57 10.88
N HIS A 51 1.71 5.83 10.31
CA HIS A 51 1.91 6.87 9.29
C HIS A 51 2.33 6.19 7.98
N ILE A 52 1.69 6.54 6.87
CA ILE A 52 1.92 5.94 5.57
C ILE A 52 2.16 7.05 4.54
N ASP A 53 3.38 7.10 4.01
CA ASP A 53 3.70 7.91 2.85
C ASP A 53 3.42 7.11 1.57
N LEU A 54 2.44 7.56 0.80
CA LEU A 54 2.12 7.02 -0.51
C LEU A 54 2.87 7.86 -1.54
N VAL A 55 3.86 7.24 -2.19
CA VAL A 55 4.76 7.92 -3.13
C VAL A 55 4.62 7.30 -4.52
N GLY A 56 4.47 8.13 -5.55
CA GLY A 56 4.54 7.62 -6.91
C GLY A 56 4.17 8.63 -8.00
N PRO A 57 4.57 8.36 -9.26
CA PRO A 57 4.31 9.26 -10.38
C PRO A 57 2.83 9.34 -10.77
N ALA A 58 2.00 8.38 -10.34
CA ALA A 58 0.57 8.38 -10.58
C ALA A 58 -0.22 9.31 -9.65
N ILE A 59 0.41 9.85 -8.59
CA ILE A 59 -0.23 10.82 -7.71
C ILE A 59 -0.30 12.16 -8.44
N PRO A 60 -1.50 12.75 -8.62
CA PRO A 60 -1.63 14.05 -9.27
C PRO A 60 -0.89 15.14 -8.49
N GLN A 61 -0.15 16.00 -9.19
CA GLN A 61 0.60 17.12 -8.58
C GLN A 61 -0.27 18.03 -7.71
N ILE A 62 -1.56 18.20 -8.03
CA ILE A 62 -2.50 18.99 -7.20
C ILE A 62 -2.76 18.38 -5.81
N ARG A 63 -2.47 17.09 -5.63
CA ARG A 63 -2.60 16.36 -4.36
C ARG A 63 -1.26 16.11 -3.68
N ASP A 64 -0.16 16.63 -4.24
CA ASP A 64 1.16 16.51 -3.64
C ASP A 64 1.18 17.19 -2.26
N GLY A 65 1.72 16.49 -1.26
CA GLY A 65 1.72 16.93 0.14
C GLY A 65 0.38 16.82 0.86
N GLU A 66 -0.69 16.32 0.21
CA GLU A 66 -2.00 16.16 0.86
C GLU A 66 -1.91 15.19 2.03
N ARG A 67 -2.42 15.62 3.18
CA ARG A 67 -2.52 14.81 4.41
C ARG A 67 -3.96 14.35 4.62
N ILE A 68 -4.12 13.08 4.93
CA ILE A 68 -5.41 12.44 5.15
C ILE A 68 -5.37 11.73 6.50
N ASP A 69 -6.15 12.22 7.45
CA ASP A 69 -6.30 11.61 8.77
C ASP A 69 -7.50 10.64 8.75
N LEU A 70 -7.25 9.36 9.03
CA LEU A 70 -8.28 8.33 9.10
C LEU A 70 -8.63 8.07 10.57
N ASN A 71 -9.83 8.47 10.97
CA ASN A 71 -10.31 8.41 12.36
C ASN A 71 -11.38 7.33 12.60
N SER A 72 -11.73 6.58 11.56
CA SER A 72 -12.75 5.54 11.62
C SER A 72 -12.47 4.47 10.59
N TYR A 73 -12.98 3.26 10.84
CA TYR A 73 -13.00 2.15 9.90
C TYR A 73 -14.41 1.56 9.83
N ILE A 74 -14.65 0.72 8.82
CA ILE A 74 -15.96 0.08 8.63
C ILE A 74 -16.24 -0.82 9.84
N GLN A 75 -17.35 -0.54 10.52
CA GLN A 75 -17.83 -1.39 11.61
C GLN A 75 -18.64 -2.55 11.03
N CYS A 76 -18.61 -3.71 11.70
CA CYS A 76 -19.41 -4.84 11.28
C CYS A 76 -20.91 -4.59 11.50
N ASN A 77 -21.76 -5.45 10.93
CA ASN A 77 -23.22 -5.31 11.07
C ASN A 77 -23.75 -5.88 12.40
N GLU A 78 -23.00 -6.70 13.13
CA GLU A 78 -23.44 -7.37 14.37
C GLU A 78 -23.71 -6.36 15.49
N MET A 79 -24.90 -6.41 16.09
CA MET A 79 -25.41 -5.40 17.03
C MET A 79 -24.48 -5.16 18.23
N ASP A 80 -23.92 -6.24 18.79
CA ASP A 80 -23.16 -6.22 20.05
C ASP A 80 -21.65 -6.43 19.85
N CYS A 81 -21.15 -6.19 18.63
CA CYS A 81 -19.73 -6.38 18.36
C CYS A 81 -18.89 -5.24 18.94
N GLY A 82 -17.77 -5.61 19.57
CA GLY A 82 -16.82 -4.67 20.17
C GLY A 82 -16.28 -3.61 19.20
N CYS A 83 -16.38 -3.80 17.88
CA CYS A 83 -15.99 -2.78 16.90
C CYS A 83 -16.93 -1.56 16.86
N LYS A 84 -18.18 -1.70 17.34
CA LYS A 84 -19.17 -0.62 17.41
C LYS A 84 -19.05 0.20 18.68
N HIS A 85 -18.47 -0.39 19.72
CA HIS A 85 -18.12 0.33 20.92
C HIS A 85 -16.84 1.11 20.66
N PRO A 86 -16.85 2.45 20.69
CA PRO A 86 -15.60 3.19 20.71
C PRO A 86 -14.80 2.65 21.89
N VAL A 87 -13.51 2.38 21.68
CA VAL A 87 -12.62 1.81 22.68
C VAL A 87 -12.63 2.72 23.92
N GLU A 88 -13.51 2.44 24.87
CA GLU A 88 -13.56 3.10 26.20
C GLU A 88 -12.48 2.54 27.14
N TYR A 89 -11.55 1.75 26.62
CA TYR A 89 -10.29 1.44 27.29
C TYR A 89 -9.40 2.69 27.23
N GLN A 90 -9.58 3.58 28.22
CA GLN A 90 -8.66 4.62 28.74
C GLN A 90 -9.33 5.98 29.05
N LYS A 91 -10.56 6.00 29.57
CA LYS A 91 -11.12 7.24 30.14
C LYS A 91 -10.49 7.70 31.47
N GLU A 92 -9.63 6.90 32.11
CA GLU A 92 -9.13 7.21 33.46
C GLU A 92 -7.65 7.58 33.56
N ARG A 93 -6.88 7.59 32.46
CA ARG A 93 -5.48 8.04 32.54
C ARG A 93 -5.11 8.98 31.40
N ILE A 94 -5.07 10.26 31.80
CA ILE A 94 -4.41 11.40 31.18
C ILE A 94 -5.35 12.29 30.37
N ILE A 95 -5.89 13.29 31.07
CA ILE A 95 -6.25 14.60 30.53
C ILE A 95 -4.98 15.19 29.90
N THR A 96 -4.75 14.96 28.60
CA THR A 96 -4.03 15.90 27.73
C THR A 96 -4.22 15.53 26.26
N SER A 97 -4.80 16.47 25.50
CA SER A 97 -4.66 16.60 24.04
C SER A 97 -5.40 15.58 23.14
N CYS A 98 -6.57 16.00 22.66
CA CYS A 98 -7.14 15.81 21.32
C CYS A 98 -6.95 14.48 20.57
N CYS A 99 -8.08 13.85 20.21
CA CYS A 99 -8.28 13.00 19.03
C CYS A 99 -7.01 12.56 18.29
N SER A 100 -6.25 11.61 18.83
CA SER A 100 -5.07 11.11 18.14
C SER A 100 -5.53 10.18 17.02
N TYR A 101 -5.41 10.64 15.77
CA TYR A 101 -5.51 9.79 14.58
C TYR A 101 -4.65 8.54 14.78
N ALA A 102 -5.24 7.37 14.59
CA ALA A 102 -4.48 6.12 14.66
C ALA A 102 -3.82 5.81 13.31
N VAL A 103 -4.35 6.32 12.19
CA VAL A 103 -3.74 6.16 10.86
C VAL A 103 -3.71 7.50 10.14
N LYS A 104 -2.53 7.86 9.62
CA LYS A 104 -2.30 9.03 8.78
C LYS A 104 -1.74 8.60 7.43
N LEU A 105 -2.26 9.19 6.37
CA LEU A 105 -1.70 9.05 5.03
C LEU A 105 -1.16 10.40 4.57
N GLN A 106 -0.04 10.38 3.85
CA GLN A 106 0.47 11.54 3.14
C GLN A 106 0.81 11.15 1.71
N LEU A 107 0.44 12.00 0.75
CA LEU A 107 0.63 11.76 -0.67
C LEU A 107 1.85 12.53 -1.20
N HIS A 108 2.68 11.88 -2.00
CA HIS A 108 3.87 12.49 -2.61
C HIS A 108 3.96 12.13 -4.09
N ALA A 109 3.86 13.13 -4.95
CA ALA A 109 3.93 12.95 -6.39
C ALA A 109 5.39 12.87 -6.87
N GLY A 110 5.68 11.90 -7.73
CA GLY A 110 7.03 11.70 -8.30
C GLY A 110 7.71 10.44 -7.80
N CYS A 111 9.03 10.35 -7.98
CA CYS A 111 9.80 9.19 -7.54
C CYS A 111 10.27 9.34 -6.09
N TYR A 112 10.46 8.20 -5.42
CA TYR A 112 10.90 8.19 -4.02
C TYR A 112 12.24 8.90 -3.80
N HIS A 113 13.20 8.70 -4.71
CA HIS A 113 14.51 9.36 -4.65
C HIS A 113 14.47 10.89 -4.82
N ASP A 114 13.36 11.47 -5.31
CA ASP A 114 13.20 12.91 -5.43
C ASP A 114 12.68 13.54 -4.13
N CYS A 115 11.87 12.80 -3.37
CA CYS A 115 11.17 13.33 -2.19
C CYS A 115 11.69 12.79 -0.84
N TYR A 116 12.56 11.77 -0.82
CA TYR A 116 13.01 11.13 0.42
C TYR A 116 13.58 12.11 1.45
N GLY A 117 14.30 13.16 1.03
CA GLY A 117 14.86 14.16 1.95
C GLY A 117 13.80 14.86 2.80
N GLU A 118 12.61 15.10 2.25
CA GLU A 118 11.46 15.64 2.97
C GLU A 118 10.81 14.58 3.87
N LEU A 119 10.68 13.34 3.37
CA LEU A 119 10.11 12.21 4.11
C LEU A 119 10.92 11.89 5.39
N LEU A 120 12.23 12.06 5.34
CA LEU A 120 13.13 11.70 6.44
C LEU A 120 13.23 12.76 7.54
N LYS A 121 12.59 13.93 7.39
CA LYS A 121 12.66 15.00 8.41
C LYS A 121 12.05 14.59 9.75
N ASP A 122 10.99 13.79 9.70
CA ASP A 122 10.26 13.38 10.90
C ASP A 122 10.82 12.07 11.48
N SER A 123 10.99 11.04 10.63
CA SER A 123 11.53 9.73 11.03
C SER A 123 11.88 8.86 9.81
N LEU A 124 12.76 7.88 9.99
CA LEU A 124 12.98 6.83 8.97
C LEU A 124 11.74 5.93 8.86
N PRO A 125 11.35 5.49 7.64
CA PRO A 125 10.31 4.49 7.49
C PRO A 125 10.75 3.17 8.14
N HIS A 126 9.80 2.49 8.79
CA HIS A 126 10.05 1.18 9.40
C HIS A 126 10.13 0.06 8.35
N ILE A 127 9.42 0.23 7.23
CA ILE A 127 9.34 -0.70 6.12
C ILE A 127 8.94 0.08 4.86
N ILE A 128 9.45 -0.35 3.71
CA ILE A 128 9.03 0.15 2.39
C ILE A 128 8.32 -0.97 1.66
N LEU A 129 7.12 -0.68 1.18
CA LEU A 129 6.31 -1.59 0.38
C LEU A 129 6.20 -1.07 -1.05
N ALA A 130 6.54 -1.90 -2.02
CA ALA A 130 6.53 -1.54 -3.43
C ALA A 130 5.75 -2.61 -4.22
N PRO A 131 4.40 -2.54 -4.19
CA PRO A 131 3.55 -3.51 -4.87
C PRO A 131 3.59 -3.34 -6.38
N ASN A 132 3.70 -4.45 -7.12
CA ASN A 132 3.81 -4.47 -8.60
C ASN A 132 4.88 -3.49 -9.12
N ALA A 133 6.04 -3.47 -8.47
CA ALA A 133 7.02 -2.41 -8.64
C ALA A 133 7.54 -2.28 -10.08
N GLY A 134 7.65 -3.38 -10.81
CA GLY A 134 8.22 -3.38 -12.16
C GLY A 134 9.66 -2.90 -12.15
N ILE A 135 10.47 -3.35 -11.19
CA ILE A 135 11.86 -2.92 -10.99
C ILE A 135 12.68 -3.04 -12.28
N ALA A 136 12.54 -4.15 -12.99
CA ALA A 136 13.26 -4.38 -14.23
C ALA A 136 12.69 -3.59 -15.43
N ALA A 137 11.47 -3.05 -15.31
CA ALA A 137 10.79 -2.34 -16.37
C ALA A 137 11.05 -0.82 -16.36
N TYR A 138 11.36 -0.23 -15.20
CA TYR A 138 11.55 1.21 -15.06
C TYR A 138 12.92 1.55 -14.49
N THR A 139 13.75 2.25 -15.27
CA THR A 139 15.09 2.70 -14.87
C THR A 139 15.07 3.71 -13.71
N SER A 140 13.95 4.39 -13.48
CA SER A 140 13.75 5.27 -12.32
C SER A 140 13.86 4.54 -10.97
N TRP A 141 13.80 3.21 -10.95
CA TRP A 141 14.07 2.44 -9.73
C TRP A 141 15.53 2.43 -9.31
N VAL A 142 16.49 2.62 -10.23
CA VAL A 142 17.93 2.58 -9.90
C VAL A 142 18.29 3.57 -8.78
N PRO A 143 18.05 4.89 -8.93
CA PRO A 143 18.32 5.85 -7.84
C PRO A 143 17.46 5.58 -6.58
N THR A 144 16.23 5.09 -6.73
CA THR A 144 15.39 4.69 -5.57
C THR A 144 16.02 3.56 -4.77
N LEU A 145 16.54 2.53 -5.43
CA LEU A 145 17.18 1.38 -4.77
C LEU A 145 18.48 1.77 -4.07
N GLU A 146 19.25 2.70 -4.64
CA GLU A 146 20.45 3.25 -4.00
C GLU A 146 20.13 3.97 -2.70
N VAL A 147 19.10 4.83 -2.72
CA VAL A 147 18.61 5.53 -1.51
C VAL A 147 18.12 4.53 -0.47
N ILE A 148 17.30 3.55 -0.85
CA ILE A 148 16.78 2.52 0.07
C ILE A 148 17.90 1.71 0.73
N LYS A 149 18.91 1.31 -0.07
CA LYS A 149 20.09 0.61 0.45
C LYS A 149 20.79 1.45 1.53
N GLN A 150 20.98 2.75 1.30
CA GLN A 150 21.66 3.64 2.25
C GLN A 150 20.87 3.82 3.55
N MET A 151 19.54 3.80 3.50
CA MET A 151 18.70 3.92 4.69
C MET A 151 18.69 2.67 5.56
N HIS A 152 19.11 1.51 5.05
CA HIS A 152 19.06 0.21 5.74
C HIS A 152 17.63 -0.18 6.20
N VAL A 153 16.61 0.27 5.46
CA VAL A 153 15.20 -0.03 5.75
C VAL A 153 14.76 -1.28 4.96
N PRO A 154 14.01 -2.21 5.57
CA PRO A 154 13.48 -3.38 4.85
C PRO A 154 12.61 -2.98 3.65
N LEU A 155 12.89 -3.54 2.48
CA LEU A 155 12.09 -3.37 1.28
C LEU A 155 11.37 -4.67 0.94
N VAL A 156 10.04 -4.60 0.83
CA VAL A 156 9.20 -5.71 0.36
C VAL A 156 8.52 -5.30 -0.94
N LEU A 157 8.69 -6.14 -1.95
CA LEU A 157 8.25 -5.93 -3.32
C LEU A 157 7.25 -7.01 -3.72
N SER A 158 6.41 -6.70 -4.70
CA SER A 158 5.70 -7.72 -5.45
C SER A 158 5.77 -7.49 -6.94
N ASP A 159 5.55 -8.54 -7.72
CA ASP A 159 5.47 -8.48 -9.18
C ASP A 159 4.41 -9.42 -9.75
N TYR A 160 4.11 -9.25 -11.03
CA TYR A 160 3.01 -9.90 -11.73
C TYR A 160 3.23 -11.39 -12.01
N CYS A 161 4.49 -11.79 -12.20
CA CYS A 161 4.89 -13.16 -12.47
C CYS A 161 6.29 -13.46 -11.90
N GLU A 162 6.64 -14.74 -11.91
CA GLU A 162 7.92 -15.24 -11.38
C GLU A 162 9.12 -14.69 -12.16
N GLU A 163 9.02 -14.67 -13.50
CA GLU A 163 10.08 -14.14 -14.38
C GLU A 163 10.38 -12.67 -14.08
N ALA A 164 9.35 -11.82 -13.98
CA ALA A 164 9.52 -10.41 -13.62
C ALA A 164 10.17 -10.26 -12.24
N SER A 165 9.83 -11.13 -11.29
CA SER A 165 10.44 -11.16 -9.95
C SER A 165 11.93 -11.51 -10.00
N HIS A 166 12.34 -12.48 -10.83
CA HIS A 166 13.75 -12.84 -11.01
C HIS A 166 14.55 -11.74 -11.73
N LEU A 167 13.96 -11.08 -12.73
CA LEU A 167 14.57 -9.92 -13.37
C LEU A 167 14.74 -8.78 -12.37
N ALA A 168 13.71 -8.48 -11.57
CA ALA A 168 13.76 -7.50 -10.49
C ALA A 168 14.85 -7.82 -9.46
N ALA A 169 14.95 -9.07 -9.01
CA ALA A 169 15.99 -9.54 -8.10
C ALA A 169 17.40 -9.36 -8.67
N SER A 170 17.56 -9.58 -9.98
CA SER A 170 18.83 -9.38 -10.67
C SER A 170 19.21 -7.91 -10.71
N CYS A 171 18.26 -7.02 -11.05
CA CYS A 171 18.46 -5.56 -10.99
C CYS A 171 18.80 -5.06 -9.58
N ILE A 172 18.11 -5.57 -8.56
CA ILE A 172 18.40 -5.25 -7.16
C ILE A 172 19.81 -5.67 -6.79
N SER A 173 20.21 -6.89 -7.14
CA SER A 173 21.53 -7.42 -6.82
C SER A 173 22.63 -6.62 -7.54
N SER A 174 22.42 -6.25 -8.81
CA SER A 174 23.39 -5.45 -9.57
C SER A 174 23.52 -4.02 -9.05
N THR A 175 22.41 -3.38 -8.68
CA THR A 175 22.40 -1.97 -8.23
C THR A 175 22.87 -1.86 -6.78
N THR A 176 22.39 -2.75 -5.92
CA THR A 176 22.63 -2.63 -4.47
C THR A 176 23.75 -3.53 -3.97
N GLY A 177 24.16 -4.56 -4.71
CA GLY A 177 25.07 -5.59 -4.21
C GLY A 177 24.50 -6.42 -3.07
N THR A 178 23.19 -6.33 -2.81
CA THR A 178 22.51 -7.02 -1.69
C THR A 178 21.76 -8.23 -2.21
N ALA A 179 21.95 -9.37 -1.55
CA ALA A 179 21.15 -10.56 -1.80
C ALA A 179 19.74 -10.41 -1.19
N LEU A 180 18.75 -11.07 -1.81
CA LEU A 180 17.40 -11.10 -1.26
C LEU A 180 17.37 -11.78 0.12
N LYS A 181 16.71 -11.14 1.08
CA LYS A 181 16.39 -11.73 2.38
C LYS A 181 15.09 -12.53 2.33
N ILE A 182 14.09 -12.01 1.61
CA ILE A 182 12.84 -12.71 1.32
C ILE A 182 12.98 -13.28 -0.10
N GLN A 183 13.09 -14.61 -0.18
CA GLN A 183 13.15 -15.31 -1.46
C GLN A 183 11.85 -15.13 -2.24
N ILE A 184 11.95 -15.19 -3.57
CA ILE A 184 10.79 -15.11 -4.46
C ILE A 184 9.85 -16.28 -4.12
N GLN A 185 8.62 -15.93 -3.76
CA GLN A 185 7.57 -16.89 -3.45
C GLN A 185 6.21 -16.34 -3.86
N ILE A 186 5.23 -17.22 -4.03
CA ILE A 186 3.85 -16.79 -4.29
C ILE A 186 3.36 -15.96 -3.11
N ASN A 187 2.84 -14.77 -3.39
CA ASN A 187 2.25 -13.91 -2.38
C ASN A 187 0.93 -14.54 -1.86
N PRO A 188 0.84 -14.86 -0.56
CA PRO A 188 -0.40 -15.40 0.02
C PRO A 188 -1.55 -14.40 -0.05
N PHE A 189 -1.25 -13.10 -0.19
CA PHE A 189 -2.21 -12.01 -0.31
C PHE A 189 -2.39 -11.53 -1.76
N ARG A 190 -1.95 -12.32 -2.76
CA ARG A 190 -2.09 -11.95 -4.17
C ARG A 190 -3.52 -11.68 -4.57
N GLN A 191 -3.72 -10.72 -5.47
CA GLN A 191 -5.05 -10.48 -6.02
C GLN A 191 -5.37 -11.55 -7.07
N PRO A 192 -6.58 -12.14 -7.07
CA PRO A 192 -6.98 -13.13 -8.07
C PRO A 192 -7.20 -12.54 -9.47
N PHE A 193 -6.90 -11.26 -9.66
CA PHE A 193 -7.15 -10.57 -10.93
C PHE A 193 -6.00 -10.80 -11.90
N ARG A 194 -6.30 -11.59 -12.95
CA ARG A 194 -5.38 -11.80 -14.07
C ARG A 194 -5.18 -10.48 -14.80
N VAL A 195 -3.92 -10.17 -15.09
CA VAL A 195 -3.53 -9.07 -15.96
C VAL A 195 -3.40 -9.63 -17.37
N GLU A 196 -4.35 -9.26 -18.24
CA GLU A 196 -4.43 -9.78 -19.61
C GLU A 196 -3.36 -9.18 -20.55
N GLU A 197 -2.70 -8.10 -20.11
CA GLU A 197 -1.78 -7.28 -20.90
C GLU A 197 -0.32 -7.56 -20.52
N SER A 198 0.10 -8.82 -20.51
CA SER A 198 1.51 -9.16 -20.29
C SER A 198 2.22 -9.36 -21.62
N ALA A 199 3.21 -8.53 -21.93
CA ALA A 199 4.16 -8.76 -23.03
C ALA A 199 4.85 -10.13 -22.95
N LEU A 200 4.84 -10.75 -21.78
CA LEU A 200 5.56 -11.98 -21.44
C LEU A 200 4.84 -13.28 -21.89
N CYS A 201 3.65 -13.23 -22.49
CA CYS A 201 2.88 -14.44 -22.85
C CYS A 201 2.71 -15.47 -21.70
N LEU A 202 2.83 -15.02 -20.44
CA LEU A 202 2.73 -15.83 -19.23
C LEU A 202 1.48 -15.43 -18.43
N PRO A 203 0.96 -16.31 -17.56
CA PRO A 203 -0.09 -15.94 -16.62
C PRO A 203 0.42 -14.89 -15.62
N CYS A 204 -0.04 -13.64 -15.76
CA CYS A 204 0.26 -12.55 -14.85
C CYS A 204 -0.93 -12.23 -13.93
N TYR A 205 -0.65 -11.97 -12.65
CA TYR A 205 -1.66 -11.58 -11.66
C TYR A 205 -1.17 -10.38 -10.84
N SER A 206 -2.06 -9.47 -10.46
CA SER A 206 -1.65 -8.34 -9.61
C SER A 206 -1.16 -8.85 -8.23
N ASN A 207 0.00 -8.37 -7.81
CA ASN A 207 0.69 -8.73 -6.58
C ASN A 207 0.96 -10.23 -6.46
N CYS A 208 1.32 -10.92 -7.55
CA CYS A 208 1.37 -12.38 -7.61
C CYS A 208 2.50 -12.99 -6.77
N PHE A 209 3.70 -12.46 -6.89
CA PHE A 209 4.91 -12.93 -6.20
C PHE A 209 5.40 -11.86 -5.23
N VAL A 210 6.02 -12.27 -4.12
CA VAL A 210 6.58 -11.39 -3.10
C VAL A 210 8.05 -11.74 -2.84
N PHE A 211 8.89 -10.72 -2.65
CA PHE A 211 10.33 -10.83 -2.39
C PHE A 211 10.85 -9.52 -1.76
N GLY A 212 12.09 -9.49 -1.30
CA GLY A 212 12.62 -8.30 -0.60
C GLY A 212 14.01 -8.47 -0.01
N PHE A 213 14.62 -7.37 0.42
CA PHE A 213 15.95 -7.34 1.03
C PHE A 213 16.07 -6.30 2.16
#